data_AF-A0A5C8KCP2-F1
#
_entry.id   AF-A0A5C8KCP2-F1
#
_cell.length_a   1.000
_cell.length_b   1.000
_cell.length_c   1.000
_cell.angle_alpha   90.00
_cell.angle_beta   90.00
_cell.angle_gamma   90.00
#
_symmetry.space_group_name_H-M   'P 1'
#
loop_
_entity.id
_entity.type
_entity.pdbx_description
1 polymer ?
#
loop_
_entity_poly.entity_id
_entity_poly.type
_entity_poly.pdbx_seq_one_letter_code
_entity_poly.pdbx_strand_id
1 'polypeptide(L)' 'MISDGPLWFTVHCRFQPNDALIAIIEAIPGVEWVSINGKYALNIAHGKMFPADEMKQEVASRILEFIGEPKQ' A
#
# COMPACT_ATOMS: atom_id res chain seq x y z
N MET A 1 -2.58 -8.61 -27.94
CA MET A 1 -1.95 -9.00 -26.66
C MET A 1 -2.70 -8.29 -25.55
N ILE A 2 -3.46 -9.01 -24.73
CA ILE A 2 -4.02 -8.45 -23.51
C ILE A 2 -2.89 -8.54 -22.50
N SER A 3 -2.29 -7.40 -22.16
CA SER A 3 -1.42 -7.34 -21.00
C SER A 3 -2.34 -7.36 -19.80
N ASP A 4 -2.34 -8.46 -19.05
CA ASP A 4 -3.01 -8.48 -17.75
C ASP A 4 -2.47 -7.31 -16.93
N GLY A 5 -3.37 -6.42 -16.52
CA GLY A 5 -3.01 -5.26 -15.70
C GLY A 5 -2.47 -5.67 -14.33
N PRO A 6 -1.93 -4.71 -13.57
CA PRO A 6 -1.49 -4.93 -12.20
C PRO A 6 -2.61 -5.50 -11.33
N LEU A 7 -2.25 -6.33 -10.34
CA LEU A 7 -3.18 -6.82 -9.33
C LEU A 7 -3.37 -5.73 -8.26
N TRP A 8 -4.62 -5.40 -7.96
CA TRP A 8 -4.96 -4.32 -7.03
C TRP A 8 -5.62 -4.84 -5.77
N PHE A 9 -5.30 -4.21 -4.64
CA PHE A 9 -6.11 -4.28 -3.43
C PHE A 9 -6.26 -2.90 -2.78
N THR A 10 -7.30 -2.74 -1.97
CA THR A 10 -7.58 -1.48 -1.26
C THR A 10 -7.34 -1.65 0.23
N VAL A 11 -6.66 -0.69 0.84
CA VAL A 11 -6.46 -0.58 2.27
C VAL A 11 -7.25 0.63 2.79
N HIS A 12 -8.06 0.41 3.82
CA HIS A 12 -8.80 1.47 4.49
C HIS A 12 -8.04 1.94 5.74
N CYS A 13 -7.71 3.22 5.80
CA CYS A 13 -7.03 3.86 6.92
C CYS A 13 -8.06 4.54 7.85
N ARG A 14 -7.75 4.64 9.15
CA ARG A 14 -8.55 5.48 10.09
C ARG A 14 -8.14 6.95 10.09
N PHE A 15 -7.12 7.30 9.32
CA PHE A 15 -6.56 8.63 9.16
C PHE A 15 -6.43 8.91 7.67
N GLN A 16 -6.27 10.20 7.32
CA GLN A 16 -6.07 10.58 5.92
C GLN A 16 -4.64 10.18 5.48
N PRO A 17 -4.48 9.33 4.47
CA PRO A 17 -3.16 9.01 3.93
C PRO A 17 -2.47 10.28 3.44
N ASN A 18 -1.17 10.38 3.67
CA ASN A 18 -0.33 11.48 3.21
C ASN A 18 0.84 10.95 2.38
N ASP A 19 1.58 11.87 1.76
CA ASP A 19 2.70 11.52 0.87
C ASP A 19 3.79 10.71 1.57
N ALA A 20 4.00 10.92 2.87
CA ALA A 20 4.97 10.15 3.66
C ALA A 20 4.57 8.68 3.77
N LEU A 21 3.29 8.40 4.05
CA LEU A 21 2.79 7.03 4.08
C LEU A 21 2.88 6.37 2.70
N ILE A 22 2.53 7.12 1.64
CA ILE A 22 2.61 6.63 0.27
C ILE A 22 4.04 6.21 -0.05
N ALA A 23 5.02 7.06 0.23
CA ALA A 23 6.44 6.77 -0.01
C ALA A 23 6.92 5.51 0.75
N ILE A 24 6.45 5.29 1.98
CA ILE A 24 6.77 4.09 2.75
C ILE A 24 6.19 2.83 2.09
N ILE A 25 4.96 2.91 1.58
CA ILE A 25 4.30 1.77 0.92
C ILE A 25 4.94 1.50 -0.44
N GLU A 26 5.29 2.53 -1.20
CA GLU A 26 6.00 2.40 -2.48
C GLU A 26 7.40 1.81 -2.34
N ALA A 27 8.02 1.92 -1.15
CA ALA A 27 9.30 1.29 -0.86
C ALA A 27 9.20 -0.22 -0.59
N ILE A 28 8.00 -0.79 -0.46
CA ILE A 28 7.80 -2.23 -0.22
C ILE A 28 8.13 -3.01 -1.51
N PRO A 29 9.02 -4.01 -1.46
CA PRO A 29 9.31 -4.85 -2.62
C PRO A 29 8.04 -5.50 -3.18
N GLY A 30 7.80 -5.32 -4.47
CA GLY A 30 6.64 -5.87 -5.16
C GLY A 30 5.44 -4.93 -5.27
N VAL A 31 5.43 -3.80 -4.56
CA VAL A 31 4.50 -2.70 -4.86
C VAL A 31 4.94 -2.02 -6.15
N GLU A 32 4.01 -1.84 -7.07
CA GLU A 32 4.24 -1.18 -8.36
C GLU A 32 3.69 0.25 -8.38
N TRP A 33 2.57 0.48 -7.71
CA TRP A 33 1.92 1.78 -7.67
C TRP A 33 1.02 1.93 -6.44
N VAL A 34 0.97 3.13 -5.87
CA VAL A 34 0.05 3.48 -4.79
C VAL A 34 -0.75 4.72 -5.18
N SER A 35 -2.06 4.69 -4.94
CA SER A 35 -2.91 5.86 -5.18
C SER A 35 -3.89 6.07 -4.04
N ILE A 36 -4.12 7.33 -3.69
CA ILE A 36 -5.18 7.71 -2.76
C ILE A 36 -6.54 7.47 -3.42
N ASN A 37 -7.39 6.72 -2.72
CA ASN A 37 -8.77 6.46 -3.12
C ASN A 37 -9.73 7.07 -2.09
N GLY A 38 -10.19 8.28 -2.37
CA GLY A 38 -11.04 9.03 -1.45
C GLY A 38 -10.27 9.55 -0.23
N LYS A 39 -10.97 9.75 0.89
CA LYS A 39 -10.38 10.41 2.07
C LYS A 39 -9.56 9.48 2.96
N TYR A 40 -9.87 8.19 2.97
CA TYR A 40 -9.40 7.23 3.97
C TYR A 40 -9.02 5.88 3.36
N ALA A 41 -8.64 5.85 2.09
CA ALA A 41 -8.24 4.61 1.44
C ALA A 41 -7.06 4.81 0.50
N LEU A 42 -6.29 3.73 0.34
CA LEU A 42 -5.20 3.58 -0.60
C LEU A 42 -5.49 2.39 -1.50
N ASN A 43 -5.37 2.55 -2.81
CA ASN A 43 -5.29 1.43 -3.74
C ASN A 43 -3.82 1.13 -4.01
N ILE A 44 -3.47 -0.14 -3.92
CA ILE A 44 -2.09 -0.61 -4.07
C ILE A 44 -2.08 -1.62 -5.21
N ALA A 45 -1.30 -1.31 -6.23
CA ALA A 45 -0.93 -2.24 -7.29
C ALA A 45 0.32 -3.01 -6.85
N HIS A 46 0.32 -4.31 -7.10
CA HIS A 46 1.49 -5.14 -6.89
C HIS A 46 1.75 -6.08 -8.07
N GLY A 47 3.02 -6.48 -8.17
CA GLY A 47 3.46 -7.43 -9.18
C GLY A 47 2.88 -8.82 -8.94
N LYS A 48 2.60 -9.53 -10.04
CA LYS A 48 2.01 -10.89 -10.01
C LYS A 48 2.90 -11.95 -9.35
N MET A 49 4.19 -11.68 -9.21
CA MET A 49 5.14 -12.59 -8.55
C MET A 49 4.97 -12.61 -7.02
N PHE A 50 4.23 -11.65 -6.47
CA PHE A 50 4.01 -11.53 -5.03
C PHE A 50 2.58 -11.97 -4.68
N PRO A 51 2.41 -12.95 -3.77
CA PRO A 51 1.09 -13.35 -3.31
C PRO A 51 0.33 -12.19 -2.67
N ALA A 52 -0.92 -11.99 -3.07
CA ALA A 52 -1.72 -10.85 -2.60
C ALA A 52 -1.86 -10.81 -1.07
N ASP A 53 -1.91 -11.95 -0.39
CA ASP A 53 -2.05 -12.00 1.06
C ASP A 53 -0.76 -11.61 1.79
N GLU A 54 0.42 -11.97 1.25
CA GLU A 54 1.70 -11.51 1.78
C GLU A 54 1.86 -10.00 1.59
N MET A 55 1.47 -9.47 0.41
CA MET A 55 1.49 -8.03 0.15
C MET A 55 0.58 -7.25 1.10
N LYS A 56 -0.64 -7.75 1.36
CA LYS A 56 -1.55 -7.14 2.33
C LYS A 56 -0.94 -7.13 3.74
N GLN A 57 -0.29 -8.21 4.15
CA GLN A 57 0.34 -8.31 5.48
C GLN A 57 1.52 -7.34 5.62
N GLU A 58 2.42 -7.28 4.64
CA GLU A 58 3.57 -6.37 4.67
C GLU A 58 3.11 -4.90 4.66
N VAL A 59 2.17 -4.54 3.77
CA VAL A 59 1.62 -3.18 3.75
C VAL A 59 0.94 -2.83 5.08
N ALA A 60 0.14 -3.73 5.64
CA ALA A 60 -0.48 -3.52 6.93
C ALA A 60 0.58 -3.31 8.03
N SER A 61 1.65 -4.10 8.03
CA SER A 61 2.78 -3.95 8.96
C SER A 61 3.40 -2.55 8.86
N ARG A 62 3.73 -2.09 7.64
CA ARG A 62 4.31 -0.75 7.42
C ARG A 62 3.40 0.38 7.84
N ILE A 63 2.10 0.26 7.60
CA ILE A 63 1.11 1.25 8.07
C ILE A 63 1.08 1.28 9.61
N LEU A 64 1.12 0.11 10.27
CA LEU A 64 1.14 0.01 11.72
C LEU A 64 2.42 0.60 12.33
N GLU A 65 3.57 0.39 11.69
CA GLU A 65 4.83 1.04 12.07
C GLU A 65 4.71 2.56 11.94
N PHE A 66 4.23 3.06 10.79
CA PHE A 66 4.08 4.50 10.54
C PHE A 66 3.17 5.21 11.55
N ILE A 67 2.06 4.58 11.96
CA ILE A 67 1.18 5.15 13.01
C ILE A 67 1.74 4.98 14.42
N GLY A 68 2.54 3.94 14.63
CA GLY A 68 3.08 3.54 15.93
C GLY A 68 4.39 4.23 16.30
N GLU A 69 5.10 4.82 15.34
CA GLU A 69 6.29 5.63 15.61
C GLU A 69 5.90 6.88 16.42
N PRO A 70 6.40 7.02 17.68
CA PRO A 70 6.28 8.28 18.38
C PRO A 70 7.10 9.31 17.60
N LYS A 71 6.45 10.35 17.08
CA LYS A 71 7.14 11.52 16.55
C LYS A 71 8.08 12.05 17.64
N GLN A 72 9.38 11.85 17.45
CA GLN A 72 10.43 12.48 18.25
C GLN A 72 10.47 13.99 18.01
#